data_AF-A0AB39N146-F1
#
_entry.id   AF-A0AB39N146-F1
#
_cell.length_a   1.000
_cell.length_b   1.000
_cell.length_c   1.000
_cell.angle_alpha   90.00
_cell.angle_beta   90.00
_cell.angle_gamma   90.00
#
_symmetry.space_group_name_H-M   'P 1'
#
loop_
_entity.id
_entity.type
_entity.pdbx_description
1 polymer ?
#
loop_
_entity_poly.entity_id
_entity_poly.type
_entity_poly.pdbx_seq_one_letter_code
_entity_poly.pdbx_strand_id
1 'polypeptide(L)'
;MAAVLGPIELPGWAWERAEVRRALRTRDMGAVFRLAQQYAGASQSRIAAAVGMTQARVNEIINGRREVSRLDVYERIADGFRMPDDARHLLGLAASREKRSGGAAFDLAAFPEVVRVYATQSSAAEEIQQQVREASELDVLAVRGLGLIGLNDSLLRAFLPREQSGKGLRVRVLLLDPNSETLVQRAAEIGESAASLADGVRLTEARLRELADSCDIGVWRYRMLPTWRLMRTDSTLFVGAFDAGWEGHESAMYKVVETPHGPLFRGFRRMFEAIIDAAQRAV
;
A
#
# COMPACT_ATOMS: atom_id res chain seq x y z
N MET A 1 -33.37 -13.37 31.25
CA MET A 1 -32.59 -12.54 30.31
C MET A 1 -31.16 -12.41 30.83
N ALA A 2 -30.22 -13.20 30.30
CA ALA A 2 -28.82 -13.09 30.71
C ALA A 2 -28.23 -11.80 30.13
N ALA A 3 -27.77 -10.90 31.00
CA ALA A 3 -27.00 -9.74 30.58
C ALA A 3 -25.79 -10.23 29.78
N VAL A 4 -25.61 -9.73 28.57
CA VAL A 4 -24.40 -9.96 27.77
C VAL A 4 -23.27 -9.23 28.50
N LEU A 5 -22.58 -9.94 29.37
CA LEU A 5 -21.39 -9.43 30.05
C LEU A 5 -20.27 -9.38 29.01
N GLY A 6 -19.80 -8.18 28.70
CA GLY A 6 -18.69 -7.97 27.78
C GLY A 6 -17.37 -8.58 28.28
N PRO A 7 -16.30 -8.50 27.47
CA PRO A 7 -14.99 -9.06 27.80
C PRO A 7 -14.45 -8.56 29.14
N ILE A 8 -13.57 -9.34 29.77
CA ILE A 8 -12.90 -8.95 31.00
C ILE A 8 -11.65 -8.18 30.64
N GLU A 9 -11.60 -6.89 30.96
CA GLU A 9 -10.42 -6.07 30.74
C GLU A 9 -9.57 -6.02 32.01
N LEU A 10 -8.31 -6.45 31.90
CA LEU A 10 -7.30 -6.17 32.91
C LEU A 10 -6.64 -4.82 32.60
N PRO A 11 -6.29 -4.01 33.61
CA PRO A 11 -5.48 -2.81 33.40
C PRO A 11 -4.16 -3.15 32.70
N GLY A 12 -3.67 -2.28 31.80
CA GLY A 12 -2.45 -2.53 31.01
C GLY A 12 -1.23 -2.94 31.86
N TRP A 13 -1.01 -2.26 32.99
CA TRP A 13 0.08 -2.57 33.91
C TRP A 13 -0.01 -3.98 34.52
N ALA A 14 -1.20 -4.59 34.58
CA ALA A 14 -1.36 -5.93 35.12
C ALA A 14 -0.72 -6.97 34.21
N TRP A 15 -0.81 -6.81 32.88
CA TRP A 15 -0.19 -7.69 31.89
C TRP A 15 1.33 -7.72 31.98
N GLU A 16 1.94 -6.62 32.43
CA GLU A 16 3.40 -6.50 32.55
C GLU A 16 3.97 -7.18 33.81
N ARG A 17 3.13 -7.52 34.80
CA ARG A 17 3.60 -8.09 36.07
C ARG A 17 4.24 -9.46 35.87
N ALA A 18 5.33 -9.69 36.61
CA ALA A 18 6.12 -10.92 36.50
C ALA A 18 5.28 -12.19 36.72
N GLU A 19 4.34 -12.17 37.67
CA GLU A 19 3.44 -13.30 37.92
C GLU A 19 2.48 -13.60 36.75
N VAL A 20 1.98 -12.57 36.05
CA VAL A 20 1.11 -12.72 34.87
C VAL A 20 1.92 -13.25 33.69
N ARG A 21 3.09 -12.65 33.41
CA ARG A 21 3.98 -13.12 32.34
C ARG A 21 4.44 -14.56 32.55
N ARG A 22 4.72 -14.96 33.79
CA ARG A 22 5.08 -16.34 34.14
C ARG A 22 3.91 -17.29 33.88
N ALA A 23 2.72 -16.97 34.35
CA ALA A 23 1.53 -17.80 34.14
C ALA A 23 1.22 -18.01 32.65
N LEU A 24 1.39 -16.98 31.82
CA LEU A 24 1.21 -17.09 30.37
C LEU A 24 2.26 -18.01 29.73
N ARG A 25 3.55 -17.85 30.06
CA ARG A 25 4.64 -18.70 29.54
C ARG A 25 4.48 -20.17 29.93
N THR A 26 4.01 -20.45 31.14
CA THR A 26 3.76 -21.82 31.61
C THR A 26 2.37 -22.33 31.27
N ARG A 27 1.56 -21.54 30.54
CA ARG A 27 0.17 -21.82 30.19
C ARG A 27 -0.73 -22.16 31.39
N ASP A 28 -0.44 -21.62 32.56
CA ASP A 28 -1.23 -21.82 33.78
C ASP A 28 -2.48 -20.93 33.77
N MET A 29 -3.56 -21.44 33.16
CA MET A 29 -4.82 -20.72 33.07
C MET A 29 -5.53 -20.60 34.43
N GLY A 30 -5.23 -21.47 35.38
CA GLY A 30 -5.71 -21.34 36.76
C GLY A 30 -5.13 -20.08 37.42
N ALA A 31 -3.84 -19.83 37.25
CA ALA A 31 -3.19 -18.61 37.69
C ALA A 31 -3.75 -17.37 36.97
N VAL A 32 -3.91 -17.42 35.64
CA VAL A 32 -4.48 -16.31 34.87
C VAL A 32 -5.89 -15.96 35.36
N PHE A 33 -6.74 -16.96 35.63
CA PHE A 33 -8.08 -16.71 36.17
C PHE A 33 -8.02 -16.07 37.56
N ARG A 34 -7.18 -16.57 38.47
CA ARG A 34 -6.99 -15.96 39.81
C ARG A 34 -6.53 -14.50 39.72
N LEU A 35 -5.60 -14.21 38.80
CA LEU A 35 -5.09 -12.86 38.55
C LEU A 35 -6.20 -11.95 37.98
N ALA A 36 -7.09 -12.48 37.16
CA ALA A 36 -8.28 -11.74 36.71
C ALA A 36 -9.29 -11.47 37.84
N GLN A 37 -9.46 -12.39 38.79
CA GLN A 37 -10.27 -12.13 39.99
C GLN A 37 -9.64 -11.01 40.84
N GLN A 38 -8.31 -11.03 40.97
CA GLN A 38 -7.56 -10.07 41.77
C GLN A 38 -7.54 -8.67 41.15
N TYR A 39 -7.25 -8.56 39.85
CA TYR A 39 -6.99 -7.26 39.21
C TYR A 39 -8.20 -6.64 38.50
N ALA A 40 -9.19 -7.44 38.10
CA ALA A 40 -10.42 -6.96 37.46
C ALA A 40 -11.70 -7.23 38.27
N GLY A 41 -11.58 -7.80 39.48
CA GLY A 41 -12.73 -8.15 40.31
C GLY A 41 -13.68 -9.17 39.65
N ALA A 42 -13.20 -9.93 38.67
CA ALA A 42 -14.03 -10.83 37.89
C ALA A 42 -14.44 -12.05 38.73
N SER A 43 -15.73 -12.30 38.89
CA SER A 43 -16.22 -13.53 39.50
C SER A 43 -15.97 -14.74 38.58
N GLN A 44 -15.96 -15.96 39.13
CA GLN A 44 -15.86 -17.18 38.32
C GLN A 44 -17.00 -17.30 37.30
N SER A 45 -18.20 -16.83 37.64
CA SER A 45 -19.34 -16.78 36.72
C SER A 45 -19.12 -15.78 35.58
N ARG A 46 -18.49 -14.63 35.84
CA ARG A 46 -18.12 -13.65 34.81
C ARG A 46 -17.01 -14.19 33.90
N ILE A 47 -16.00 -14.83 34.47
CA ILE A 47 -14.93 -15.50 33.71
C ILE A 47 -15.55 -16.57 32.80
N ALA A 48 -16.41 -17.42 33.34
CA ALA A 48 -17.10 -18.47 32.60
C ALA A 48 -17.87 -17.92 31.38
N ALA A 49 -18.63 -16.84 31.60
CA ALA A 49 -19.36 -16.15 30.53
C ALA A 49 -18.42 -15.58 29.45
N ALA A 50 -17.35 -14.88 29.85
CA ALA A 50 -16.43 -14.22 28.93
C ALA A 50 -15.64 -15.20 28.04
N VAL A 51 -15.26 -16.36 28.58
CA VAL A 51 -14.42 -17.35 27.88
C VAL A 51 -15.22 -18.55 27.37
N GLY A 52 -16.56 -18.47 27.36
CA GLY A 52 -17.46 -19.49 26.80
C GLY A 52 -17.33 -20.87 27.46
N MET A 53 -17.28 -20.94 28.79
CA MET A 53 -17.27 -22.19 29.55
C MET A 53 -18.24 -22.18 30.74
N THR A 54 -18.44 -23.31 31.42
CA THR A 54 -19.27 -23.37 32.63
C THR A 54 -18.49 -22.87 33.85
N GLN A 55 -19.19 -22.30 34.85
CA GLN A 55 -18.55 -21.88 36.11
C GLN A 55 -17.88 -23.05 36.84
N ALA A 56 -18.48 -24.25 36.82
CA ALA A 56 -17.86 -25.45 37.38
C ALA A 56 -16.51 -25.76 36.72
N ARG A 57 -16.40 -25.59 35.40
CA ARG A 57 -15.14 -25.78 34.66
C ARG A 57 -14.10 -24.72 35.00
N VAL A 58 -14.50 -23.47 35.18
CA VAL A 58 -13.59 -22.40 35.69
C VAL A 58 -13.05 -22.77 37.06
N ASN A 59 -13.92 -23.25 37.96
CA ASN A 59 -13.54 -23.66 39.31
C ASN A 59 -12.54 -24.84 39.29
N GLU A 60 -12.77 -25.87 38.46
CA GLU A 60 -11.84 -26.99 38.28
C GLU A 60 -10.45 -26.53 37.83
N ILE A 61 -10.39 -25.57 36.88
CA ILE A 61 -9.13 -25.01 36.36
C ILE A 61 -8.42 -24.18 37.43
N ILE A 62 -9.14 -23.32 38.16
CA ILE A 62 -8.57 -22.54 39.27
C ILE A 62 -8.00 -23.45 40.36
N ASN A 63 -8.64 -24.58 40.66
CA ASN A 63 -8.20 -25.50 41.69
C ASN A 63 -7.21 -26.57 41.19
N GLY A 64 -6.73 -26.47 39.95
CA GLY A 64 -5.75 -27.42 39.40
C GLY A 64 -6.29 -28.83 39.17
N ARG A 65 -7.62 -29.03 39.23
CA ARG A 65 -8.26 -30.33 38.95
C ARG A 65 -8.42 -30.58 37.46
N ARG A 66 -8.25 -29.56 36.63
CA ARG A 66 -8.35 -29.64 35.18
C ARG A 66 -7.41 -28.66 34.48
N GLU A 67 -6.69 -29.15 33.49
CA GLU A 67 -5.83 -28.32 32.65
C GLU A 67 -6.49 -27.96 31.31
N VAL A 68 -6.06 -26.84 30.74
CA VAL A 68 -6.43 -26.43 29.38
C VAL A 68 -5.39 -27.02 28.42
N SER A 69 -5.81 -27.83 27.47
CA SER A 69 -4.88 -28.50 26.54
C SER A 69 -5.11 -28.19 25.07
N ARG A 70 -6.31 -27.74 24.70
CA ARG A 70 -6.65 -27.45 23.30
C ARG A 70 -6.42 -25.98 22.95
N LEU A 71 -5.86 -25.74 21.77
CA LEU A 71 -5.49 -24.41 21.26
C LEU A 71 -6.72 -23.47 21.15
N ASP A 72 -7.85 -23.98 20.66
CA ASP A 72 -9.12 -23.24 20.55
C ASP A 72 -9.63 -22.71 21.90
N VAL A 73 -9.37 -23.44 22.99
CA VAL A 73 -9.71 -23.00 24.35
C VAL A 73 -8.79 -21.89 24.82
N TYR A 74 -7.50 -21.92 24.48
CA TYR A 74 -6.56 -20.83 24.76
C TYR A 74 -6.93 -19.56 23.99
N GLU A 75 -7.30 -19.67 22.71
CA GLU A 75 -7.77 -18.55 21.88
C GLU A 75 -9.03 -17.92 22.48
N ARG A 76 -10.04 -18.72 22.84
CA ARG A 76 -11.27 -18.22 23.47
C ARG A 76 -11.03 -17.57 24.83
N ILE A 77 -10.08 -18.08 25.61
CA ILE A 77 -9.64 -17.43 26.86
C ILE A 77 -9.00 -16.08 26.54
N ALA A 78 -8.06 -16.03 25.59
CA ALA A 78 -7.37 -14.81 25.20
C ALA A 78 -8.33 -13.72 24.68
N ASP A 79 -9.33 -14.13 23.89
CA ASP A 79 -10.39 -13.26 23.39
C ASP A 79 -11.30 -12.76 24.54
N GLY A 80 -11.73 -13.66 25.43
CA GLY A 80 -12.57 -13.31 26.58
C GLY A 80 -11.92 -12.34 27.57
N PHE A 81 -10.58 -12.29 27.60
CA PHE A 81 -9.79 -11.36 28.41
C PHE A 81 -9.27 -10.13 27.63
N ARG A 82 -9.60 -9.98 26.34
CA ARG A 82 -8.99 -8.98 25.46
C ARG A 82 -7.47 -8.90 25.63
N MET A 83 -6.82 -10.07 25.62
CA MET A 83 -5.37 -10.14 25.84
C MET A 83 -4.63 -9.28 24.80
N PRO A 84 -3.72 -8.38 25.24
CA PRO A 84 -2.85 -7.66 24.33
C PRO A 84 -1.89 -8.62 23.63
N ASP A 85 -1.32 -8.17 22.50
CA ASP A 85 -0.54 -9.04 21.61
C ASP A 85 0.73 -9.61 22.27
N ASP A 86 1.36 -8.87 23.17
CA ASP A 86 2.51 -9.34 23.94
C ASP A 86 2.13 -10.47 24.91
N ALA A 87 0.97 -10.38 25.55
CA ALA A 87 0.42 -11.44 26.40
C ALA A 87 0.01 -12.68 25.59
N ARG A 88 -0.60 -12.49 24.41
CA ARG A 88 -0.91 -13.57 23.46
C ARG A 88 0.36 -14.29 23.00
N HIS A 89 1.40 -13.52 22.68
CA HIS A 89 2.68 -14.07 22.27
C HIS A 89 3.33 -14.91 23.38
N LEU A 90 3.28 -14.47 24.65
CA LEU A 90 3.77 -15.27 25.78
C LEU A 90 3.03 -16.59 25.96
N LEU A 91 1.74 -16.64 25.58
CA LEU A 91 0.92 -17.85 25.61
C LEU A 91 1.18 -18.78 24.39
N GLY A 92 1.94 -18.29 23.40
CA GLY A 92 2.19 -18.96 22.12
C GLY A 92 1.01 -18.87 21.16
N LEU A 93 0.22 -17.80 21.24
CA LEU A 93 -0.88 -17.48 20.33
C LEU A 93 -0.47 -16.37 19.36
N ALA A 94 -1.14 -16.33 18.21
CA ALA A 94 -1.07 -15.18 17.31
C ALA A 94 -1.75 -13.94 17.91
N ALA A 95 -1.43 -12.76 17.37
CA ALA A 95 -2.04 -11.48 17.72
C ALA A 95 -3.59 -11.50 17.62
N SER A 96 -4.26 -10.66 18.41
CA SER A 96 -5.72 -10.63 18.49
C SER A 96 -6.37 -10.26 17.16
N ARG A 97 -7.30 -11.09 16.69
CA ARG A 97 -8.17 -10.77 15.54
C ARG A 97 -9.46 -10.08 16.02
N GLU A 98 -9.39 -9.01 16.81
CA GLU A 98 -10.59 -8.25 17.17
C GLU A 98 -10.91 -7.11 16.18
N LYS A 99 -12.15 -7.12 15.69
CA LYS A 99 -12.77 -6.10 14.84
C LYS A 99 -12.92 -4.76 15.60
N ARG A 100 -11.99 -3.84 15.32
CA ARG A 100 -12.06 -2.36 15.24
C ARG A 100 -12.96 -1.57 16.21
N SER A 101 -12.32 -0.68 16.98
CA SER A 101 -12.73 0.72 17.16
C SER A 101 -11.51 1.55 17.55
N GLY A 102 -10.94 2.28 16.59
CA GLY A 102 -9.64 2.97 16.68
C GLY A 102 -8.72 2.60 15.51
N GLY A 103 -9.14 2.93 14.28
CA GLY A 103 -8.38 2.85 13.03
C GLY A 103 -7.31 1.76 12.91
N ALA A 104 -7.72 0.49 12.83
CA ALA A 104 -6.83 -0.60 12.45
C ALA A 104 -6.14 -0.29 11.11
N ALA A 105 -4.88 -0.72 10.95
CA ALA A 105 -4.27 -0.87 9.64
C ALA A 105 -5.29 -1.47 8.66
N PHE A 106 -5.46 -0.80 7.51
CA PHE A 106 -6.50 -1.14 6.54
C PHE A 106 -6.34 -2.58 6.07
N ASP A 107 -7.46 -3.28 5.92
CA ASP A 107 -7.45 -4.53 5.15
C ASP A 107 -7.26 -4.14 3.69
N LEU A 108 -6.14 -4.54 3.08
CA LEU A 108 -5.85 -4.29 1.66
C LEU A 108 -6.97 -4.83 0.76
N ALA A 109 -7.69 -5.87 1.19
CA ALA A 109 -8.83 -6.42 0.46
C ALA A 109 -10.10 -5.53 0.54
N ALA A 110 -10.18 -4.61 1.50
CA ALA A 110 -11.32 -3.70 1.63
C ALA A 110 -11.25 -2.48 0.69
N PHE A 111 -10.04 -2.13 0.22
CA PHE A 111 -9.80 -1.04 -0.74
C PHE A 111 -8.63 -1.40 -1.68
N PRO A 112 -8.75 -2.44 -2.52
CA PRO A 112 -7.65 -2.89 -3.36
C PRO A 112 -7.52 -1.97 -4.57
N GLU A 113 -7.07 -0.74 -4.36
CA GLU A 113 -6.66 0.10 -5.48
C GLU A 113 -5.42 -0.51 -6.15
N VAL A 114 -4.46 -1.01 -5.36
CA VAL A 114 -3.34 -1.80 -5.88
C VAL A 114 -3.83 -3.21 -6.19
N VAL A 115 -4.11 -3.48 -7.47
CA VAL A 115 -4.67 -4.75 -7.93
C VAL A 115 -3.60 -5.73 -8.42
N ARG A 116 -2.42 -5.23 -8.77
CA ARG A 116 -1.28 -6.04 -9.24
C ARG A 116 0.04 -5.32 -9.01
N VAL A 117 1.08 -6.09 -8.72
CA VAL A 117 2.47 -5.62 -8.64
C VAL A 117 3.30 -6.43 -9.61
N TYR A 118 4.09 -5.75 -10.42
CA TYR A 118 5.05 -6.36 -11.34
C TYR A 118 6.46 -6.06 -10.84
N ALA A 119 7.38 -6.98 -11.09
CA ALA A 119 8.77 -6.82 -10.68
C ALA A 119 9.44 -5.62 -11.37
N THR A 120 9.02 -5.30 -12.60
CA THR A 120 9.65 -4.30 -13.48
C THR A 120 8.62 -3.68 -14.44
N GLN A 121 9.01 -2.63 -15.18
CA GLN A 121 8.19 -2.13 -16.29
C GLN A 121 8.04 -3.16 -17.42
N SER A 122 9.10 -3.91 -17.74
CA SER A 122 9.05 -4.90 -18.83
C SER A 122 8.03 -6.01 -18.54
N SER A 123 7.90 -6.44 -17.29
CA SER A 123 6.89 -7.43 -16.89
C SER A 123 5.45 -6.88 -16.89
N ALA A 124 5.27 -5.55 -16.85
CA ALA A 124 3.97 -4.88 -16.97
C ALA A 124 3.61 -4.49 -18.42
N ALA A 125 4.53 -4.66 -19.37
CA ALA A 125 4.47 -4.02 -20.70
C ALA A 125 3.19 -4.38 -21.48
N GLU A 126 2.87 -5.67 -21.60
CA GLU A 126 1.69 -6.13 -22.36
C GLU A 126 0.40 -5.51 -21.82
N GLU A 127 0.26 -5.43 -20.50
CA GLU A 127 -0.95 -4.91 -19.85
C GLU A 127 -1.03 -3.39 -19.98
N ILE A 128 0.09 -2.67 -19.83
CA ILE A 128 0.17 -1.22 -20.10
C ILE A 128 -0.28 -0.93 -21.54
N GLN A 129 0.26 -1.68 -22.51
CA GLN A 129 -0.08 -1.49 -23.92
C GLN A 129 -1.54 -1.81 -24.23
N GLN A 130 -2.12 -2.85 -23.59
CA GLN A 130 -3.53 -3.15 -23.75
C GLN A 130 -4.42 -2.03 -23.22
N GLN A 131 -4.09 -1.46 -22.06
CA GLN A 131 -4.85 -0.34 -21.50
C GLN A 131 -4.79 0.89 -22.43
N VAL A 132 -3.62 1.22 -22.97
CA VAL A 132 -3.45 2.40 -23.85
C VAL A 132 -4.24 2.25 -25.16
N ARG A 133 -4.35 1.03 -25.72
CA ARG A 133 -5.13 0.77 -26.94
C ARG A 133 -6.61 1.14 -26.80
N GLU A 134 -7.16 0.99 -25.60
CA GLU A 134 -8.58 1.20 -25.35
C GLU A 134 -8.88 2.60 -24.83
N ALA A 135 -7.86 3.30 -24.32
CA ALA A 135 -7.98 4.54 -23.58
C ALA A 135 -8.45 5.74 -24.40
N SER A 136 -9.09 6.68 -23.69
CA SER A 136 -9.41 8.02 -24.20
C SER A 136 -8.44 9.11 -23.72
N GLU A 137 -7.81 8.88 -22.58
CA GLU A 137 -6.77 9.76 -22.03
C GLU A 137 -5.51 8.96 -21.68
N LEU A 138 -4.34 9.55 -21.94
CA LEU A 138 -3.04 9.04 -21.54
C LEU A 138 -2.21 10.14 -20.88
N ASP A 139 -1.82 9.93 -19.63
CA ASP A 139 -0.86 10.78 -18.92
C ASP A 139 0.44 10.02 -18.68
N VAL A 140 1.57 10.67 -18.94
CA VAL A 140 2.91 10.11 -18.76
C VAL A 140 3.77 11.06 -17.93
N LEU A 141 4.32 10.56 -16.82
CA LEU A 141 5.35 11.25 -16.04
C LEU A 141 6.66 10.46 -16.12
N ALA A 142 7.69 11.08 -16.70
CA ALA A 142 8.99 10.46 -16.86
C ALA A 142 10.13 11.48 -16.67
N VAL A 143 11.36 11.00 -16.48
CA VAL A 143 12.55 11.87 -16.55
C VAL A 143 12.82 12.22 -18.01
N ARG A 144 13.36 11.27 -18.79
CA ARG A 144 13.64 11.46 -20.24
C ARG A 144 12.56 10.98 -21.18
N GLY A 145 11.77 9.97 -20.80
CA GLY A 145 10.71 9.40 -21.64
C GLY A 145 11.17 8.60 -22.88
N LEU A 146 12.48 8.52 -23.14
CA LEU A 146 13.04 8.02 -24.40
C LEU A 146 12.53 6.62 -24.79
N GLY A 147 12.79 5.58 -23.99
CA GLY A 147 12.27 4.21 -24.23
C GLY A 147 10.78 4.01 -23.85
N LEU A 148 10.13 5.04 -23.31
CA LEU A 148 8.72 4.97 -22.95
C LEU A 148 7.83 5.39 -24.10
N ILE A 149 8.18 6.49 -24.78
CA ILE A 149 7.33 7.14 -25.77
C ILE A 149 8.11 7.85 -26.90
N GLY A 150 9.42 8.07 -26.74
CA GLY A 150 10.22 8.89 -27.67
C GLY A 150 10.76 8.15 -28.90
N LEU A 151 11.14 6.88 -28.76
CA LEU A 151 11.70 6.06 -29.84
C LEU A 151 10.62 5.25 -30.57
N ASN A 152 10.94 4.77 -31.77
CA ASN A 152 10.01 4.01 -32.61
C ASN A 152 9.58 2.67 -31.96
N ASP A 153 10.49 2.04 -31.23
CA ASP A 153 10.33 0.79 -30.48
C ASP A 153 9.96 1.01 -29.00
N SER A 154 9.65 2.26 -28.62
CA SER A 154 9.24 2.58 -27.27
C SER A 154 7.93 1.92 -26.88
N LEU A 155 7.80 1.63 -25.58
CA LEU A 155 6.66 0.91 -25.00
C LEU A 155 5.30 1.42 -25.49
N LEU A 156 5.13 2.74 -25.59
CA LEU A 156 3.84 3.39 -25.90
C LEU A 156 3.74 3.93 -27.33
N ARG A 157 4.86 4.08 -28.06
CA ARG A 157 4.89 4.84 -29.33
C ARG A 157 3.97 4.27 -30.40
N ALA A 158 3.87 2.95 -30.50
CA ALA A 158 3.02 2.28 -31.48
C ALA A 158 1.51 2.48 -31.25
N PHE A 159 1.11 2.94 -30.06
CA PHE A 159 -0.29 3.10 -29.65
C PHE A 159 -0.77 4.55 -29.69
N LEU A 160 0.10 5.48 -30.04
CA LEU A 160 -0.29 6.88 -30.24
C LEU A 160 -0.97 7.03 -31.62
N PRO A 161 -2.05 7.85 -31.71
CA PRO A 161 -2.70 8.15 -32.97
C PRO A 161 -1.69 8.70 -33.98
N ARG A 162 -1.76 8.20 -35.22
CA ARG A 162 -0.97 8.74 -36.35
C ARG A 162 -1.79 9.67 -37.25
N GLU A 163 -3.10 9.64 -37.11
CA GLU A 163 -4.05 10.44 -37.88
C GLU A 163 -5.20 10.88 -36.97
N GLN A 164 -5.77 12.08 -37.24
CA GLN A 164 -6.90 12.66 -36.49
C GLN A 164 -8.20 11.86 -36.62
N SER A 165 -8.24 10.85 -37.49
CA SER A 165 -9.36 9.92 -37.72
C SER A 165 -9.50 8.83 -36.65
N GLY A 166 -8.57 8.75 -35.68
CA GLY A 166 -8.58 7.79 -34.58
C GLY A 166 -9.52 8.15 -33.40
N LYS A 167 -9.53 7.29 -32.37
CA LYS A 167 -10.42 7.27 -31.19
C LYS A 167 -10.37 8.51 -30.26
N GLY A 168 -9.77 9.64 -30.68
CA GLY A 168 -9.70 10.87 -29.89
C GLY A 168 -8.88 10.74 -28.60
N LEU A 169 -7.72 10.06 -28.64
CA LEU A 169 -6.84 9.92 -27.48
C LEU A 169 -6.15 11.25 -27.16
N ARG A 170 -6.41 11.81 -25.97
CA ARG A 170 -5.66 12.95 -25.44
C ARG A 170 -4.41 12.47 -24.69
N VAL A 171 -3.25 13.01 -25.04
CA VAL A 171 -1.95 12.61 -24.47
C VAL A 171 -1.31 13.80 -23.75
N ARG A 172 -0.91 13.62 -22.49
CA ARG A 172 -0.13 14.61 -21.74
C ARG A 172 1.16 14.00 -21.23
N VAL A 173 2.29 14.61 -21.57
CA VAL A 173 3.61 14.10 -21.21
C VAL A 173 4.36 15.12 -20.38
N LEU A 174 4.80 14.71 -19.19
CA LEU A 174 5.68 15.46 -18.31
C LEU A 174 7.09 14.87 -18.38
N LEU A 175 8.06 15.71 -18.75
CA LEU A 175 9.49 15.40 -18.82
C LEU A 175 10.27 16.32 -17.88
N LEU A 176 11.39 15.83 -17.34
CA LEU A 176 12.22 16.64 -16.46
C LEU A 176 12.91 17.75 -17.28
N ASP A 177 12.88 18.98 -16.79
CA ASP A 177 13.47 20.13 -17.51
C ASP A 177 14.97 19.89 -17.77
N PRO A 178 15.42 19.84 -19.05
CA PRO A 178 16.79 19.54 -19.43
C PRO A 178 17.81 20.57 -18.94
N ASN A 179 17.36 21.72 -18.45
CA ASN A 179 18.22 22.79 -17.94
C ASN A 179 18.11 22.97 -16.42
N SER A 180 17.44 22.05 -15.71
CA SER A 180 17.23 22.15 -14.26
C SER A 180 18.37 21.57 -13.44
N GLU A 181 18.60 22.13 -12.25
CA GLU A 181 19.51 21.55 -11.25
C GLU A 181 19.09 20.13 -10.83
N THR A 182 17.78 19.86 -10.79
CA THR A 182 17.23 18.52 -10.51
C THR A 182 17.61 17.48 -11.57
N LEU A 183 17.81 17.88 -12.83
CA LEU A 183 18.31 16.99 -13.86
C LEU A 183 19.80 16.67 -13.65
N VAL A 184 20.59 17.66 -13.24
CA VAL A 184 22.00 17.44 -12.88
C VAL A 184 22.10 16.47 -11.70
N GLN A 185 21.28 16.67 -10.66
CA GLN A 185 21.19 15.75 -9.52
C GLN A 185 20.82 14.34 -9.99
N ARG A 186 19.76 14.21 -10.80
CA ARG A 186 19.30 12.89 -11.25
C ARG A 186 20.33 12.17 -12.12
N ALA A 187 21.06 12.90 -12.96
CA ALA A 187 22.13 12.34 -13.77
C ALA A 187 23.24 11.74 -12.90
N ALA A 188 23.65 12.48 -11.86
CA ALA A 188 24.65 12.01 -10.90
C ALA A 188 24.20 10.75 -10.13
N GLU A 189 22.94 10.69 -9.72
CA GLU A 189 22.36 9.52 -9.04
C GLU A 189 22.49 8.22 -9.86
N ILE A 190 22.27 8.30 -11.18
CA ILE A 190 22.30 7.12 -12.06
C ILE A 190 23.66 6.91 -12.76
N GLY A 191 24.68 7.70 -12.43
CA GLY A 191 25.99 7.62 -13.06
C GLY A 191 26.03 8.05 -14.54
N GLU A 192 25.07 8.87 -14.98
CA GLU A 192 25.00 9.42 -16.33
C GLU A 192 25.51 10.88 -16.36
N SER A 193 26.09 11.34 -17.47
CA SER A 193 26.42 12.76 -17.61
C SER A 193 25.15 13.61 -17.75
N ALA A 194 25.11 14.79 -17.12
CA ALA A 194 23.98 15.71 -17.23
C ALA A 194 23.67 16.10 -18.69
N ALA A 195 24.70 16.23 -19.54
CA ALA A 195 24.54 16.50 -20.96
C ALA A 195 23.80 15.37 -21.69
N SER A 196 24.23 14.12 -21.48
CA SER A 196 23.58 12.94 -22.07
C SER A 196 22.10 12.83 -21.66
N LEU A 197 21.81 12.99 -20.36
CA LEU A 197 20.44 12.90 -19.87
C LEU A 197 19.56 14.03 -20.42
N ALA A 198 20.08 15.26 -20.48
CA ALA A 198 19.39 16.41 -21.06
C ALA A 198 19.09 16.23 -22.55
N ASP A 199 20.04 15.69 -23.32
CA ASP A 199 19.84 15.41 -24.74
C ASP A 199 18.79 14.31 -24.97
N GLY A 200 18.72 13.30 -24.09
CA GLY A 200 17.67 12.30 -24.11
C GLY A 200 16.27 12.89 -23.89
N VAL A 201 16.13 13.88 -23.01
CA VAL A 201 14.88 14.64 -22.83
C VAL A 201 14.53 15.40 -24.10
N ARG A 202 15.47 16.21 -24.62
CA ARG A 202 15.26 17.06 -25.80
C ARG A 202 14.89 16.23 -27.04
N LEU A 203 15.53 15.08 -27.21
CA LEU A 203 15.21 14.14 -28.27
C LEU A 203 13.76 13.65 -28.15
N THR A 204 13.33 13.23 -26.96
CA THR A 204 11.95 12.79 -26.73
C THR A 204 10.96 13.91 -27.04
N GLU A 205 11.21 15.14 -26.58
CA GLU A 205 10.38 16.30 -26.91
C GLU A 205 10.27 16.55 -28.41
N ALA A 206 11.40 16.48 -29.14
CA ALA A 206 11.42 16.64 -30.59
C ALA A 206 10.55 15.58 -31.29
N ARG A 207 10.69 14.31 -30.89
CA ARG A 207 9.93 13.18 -31.45
C ARG A 207 8.43 13.23 -31.14
N LEU A 208 8.04 13.84 -30.01
CA LEU A 208 6.63 14.07 -29.67
C LEU A 208 6.04 15.28 -30.39
N ARG A 209 6.85 16.33 -30.65
CA ARG A 209 6.42 17.48 -31.43
C ARG A 209 6.01 17.10 -32.85
N GLU A 210 6.70 16.13 -33.46
CA GLU A 210 6.33 15.56 -34.78
C GLU A 210 4.90 14.95 -34.80
N LEU A 211 4.34 14.61 -33.64
CA LEU A 211 2.97 14.06 -33.53
C LEU A 211 1.92 15.13 -33.20
N ALA A 212 2.33 16.34 -32.82
CA ALA A 212 1.40 17.39 -32.37
C ALA A 212 0.40 17.83 -33.44
N ASP A 213 0.76 17.69 -34.72
CA ASP A 213 -0.11 18.03 -35.84
C ASP A 213 -1.19 16.97 -36.10
N SER A 214 -0.97 15.72 -35.66
CA SER A 214 -1.84 14.58 -35.96
C SER A 214 -2.53 13.97 -34.74
N CYS A 215 -2.14 14.39 -33.53
CA CYS A 215 -2.61 13.86 -32.25
C CYS A 215 -2.84 15.01 -31.26
N ASP A 216 -3.86 14.88 -30.39
CA ASP A 216 -4.03 15.76 -29.24
C ASP A 216 -2.96 15.43 -28.19
N ILE A 217 -1.75 15.95 -28.38
CA ILE A 217 -0.62 15.75 -27.48
C ILE A 217 -0.08 17.09 -26.96
N GLY A 218 0.13 17.14 -25.65
CA GLY A 218 0.88 18.21 -25.00
C GLY A 218 2.11 17.67 -24.28
N VAL A 219 3.19 18.44 -24.28
CA VAL A 219 4.42 18.12 -23.55
C VAL A 219 4.79 19.27 -22.63
N TRP A 220 5.11 18.95 -21.38
CA TRP A 220 5.47 19.90 -20.33
C TRP A 220 6.79 19.52 -19.66
N ARG A 221 7.55 20.54 -19.26
CA ARG A 221 8.80 20.42 -18.51
C ARG A 221 8.57 20.73 -17.05
N TYR A 222 8.80 19.76 -16.16
CA TYR A 222 8.75 19.96 -14.71
C TYR A 222 10.14 20.07 -14.11
N ARG A 223 10.22 20.67 -12.91
CA ARG A 223 11.48 20.90 -12.18
C ARG A 223 11.52 20.28 -10.79
N MET A 224 10.44 19.63 -10.35
CA MET A 224 10.46 18.93 -9.08
C MET A 224 11.36 17.69 -9.15
N LEU A 225 11.93 17.29 -8.01
CA LEU A 225 12.72 16.06 -7.92
C LEU A 225 11.86 14.86 -8.38
N PRO A 226 12.32 14.06 -9.36
CA PRO A 226 11.56 12.93 -9.85
C PRO A 226 11.59 11.79 -8.82
N THR A 227 10.50 11.59 -8.10
CA THR A 227 10.34 10.44 -7.18
C THR A 227 9.46 9.35 -7.78
N TRP A 228 8.56 9.72 -8.69
CA TRP A 228 7.57 8.82 -9.27
C TRP A 228 7.67 8.80 -10.80
N ARG A 229 7.47 7.62 -11.36
CA ARG A 229 7.19 7.38 -12.77
C ARG A 229 5.76 6.91 -12.87
N LEU A 230 5.01 7.43 -13.85
CA LEU A 230 3.59 7.14 -13.97
C LEU A 230 3.14 7.04 -15.42
N MET A 231 2.24 6.09 -15.67
CA MET A 231 1.41 6.02 -16.88
C MET A 231 -0.04 5.85 -16.44
N ARG A 232 -0.90 6.84 -16.66
CA ARG A 232 -2.34 6.75 -16.37
C ARG A 232 -3.13 6.69 -17.66
N THR A 233 -4.07 5.77 -17.72
CA THR A 233 -5.09 5.66 -18.76
C THR A 233 -6.46 5.68 -18.13
N ASP A 234 -7.32 6.63 -18.47
CA ASP A 234 -8.68 6.77 -17.93
C ASP A 234 -8.73 6.54 -16.38
N SER A 235 -9.19 5.36 -15.94
CA SER A 235 -9.33 4.95 -14.52
C SER A 235 -8.24 3.97 -14.01
N THR A 236 -7.19 3.71 -14.79
CA THR A 236 -6.07 2.83 -14.45
C THR A 236 -4.76 3.61 -14.43
N LEU A 237 -3.87 3.26 -13.51
CA LEU A 237 -2.58 3.92 -13.31
C LEU A 237 -1.51 2.87 -13.05
N PHE A 238 -0.38 2.99 -13.74
CA PHE A 238 0.83 2.22 -13.48
C PHE A 238 1.85 3.16 -12.89
N VAL A 239 2.28 2.89 -11.66
CA VAL A 239 3.27 3.72 -10.96
C VAL A 239 4.48 2.92 -10.55
N GLY A 240 5.65 3.51 -10.75
CA GLY A 240 6.93 3.04 -10.24
C GLY A 240 7.67 4.18 -9.56
N ALA A 241 8.77 3.89 -8.89
CA ALA A 241 9.56 4.87 -8.15
C ALA A 241 10.94 5.06 -8.77
N PHE A 242 11.42 6.29 -8.78
CA PHE A 242 12.84 6.58 -8.98
C PHE A 242 13.53 6.60 -7.62
N ASP A 243 14.74 6.05 -7.55
CA ASP A 243 15.62 6.17 -6.39
C ASP A 243 17.07 6.37 -6.85
N ALA A 244 17.95 6.78 -5.94
CA ALA A 244 19.37 6.94 -6.22
C ALA A 244 20.04 5.62 -6.66
N GLY A 245 19.51 4.46 -6.27
CA GLY A 245 20.08 3.15 -6.59
C GLY A 245 19.56 2.45 -7.84
N TRP A 246 18.50 2.95 -8.50
CA TRP A 246 17.92 2.30 -9.69
C TRP A 246 17.24 3.27 -10.65
N GLU A 247 17.16 2.88 -11.93
CA GLU A 247 16.32 3.58 -12.89
C GLU A 247 14.83 3.22 -12.67
N GLY A 248 13.93 4.16 -12.97
CA GLY A 248 12.49 3.94 -12.69
C GLY A 248 11.87 2.76 -13.46
N HIS A 249 12.51 2.26 -14.51
CA HIS A 249 12.03 1.08 -15.26
C HIS A 249 12.40 -0.26 -14.61
N GLU A 250 13.37 -0.24 -13.68
CA GLU A 250 13.83 -1.38 -12.88
C GLU A 250 13.05 -1.52 -11.57
N SER A 251 12.36 -0.45 -11.15
CA SER A 251 11.49 -0.48 -9.97
C SER A 251 10.26 -1.36 -10.18
N ALA A 252 9.72 -1.86 -9.07
CA ALA A 252 8.43 -2.53 -9.08
C ALA A 252 7.34 -1.57 -9.59
N MET A 253 6.49 -2.09 -10.49
CA MET A 253 5.37 -1.34 -11.04
C MET A 253 4.08 -1.77 -10.35
N TYR A 254 3.33 -0.80 -9.84
CA TYR A 254 2.06 -1.02 -9.16
C TYR A 254 0.94 -0.61 -10.10
N LYS A 255 0.05 -1.55 -10.42
CA LYS A 255 -1.21 -1.26 -11.09
C LYS A 255 -2.22 -0.81 -10.05
N VAL A 256 -2.62 0.45 -10.15
CA VAL A 256 -3.58 1.14 -9.32
C VAL A 256 -4.84 1.42 -10.14
N VAL A 257 -6.02 1.06 -9.63
CA VAL A 257 -7.30 1.35 -10.29
C VAL A 257 -8.12 2.35 -9.47
N GLU A 258 -8.88 3.19 -10.14
CA GLU A 258 -9.80 4.11 -9.51
C GLU A 258 -10.91 3.34 -8.77
N THR A 259 -11.17 3.72 -7.53
CA THR A 259 -12.30 3.22 -6.75
C THR A 259 -13.06 4.38 -6.11
N PRO A 260 -14.36 4.23 -5.76
CA PRO A 260 -15.17 5.32 -5.22
C PRO A 260 -14.57 6.00 -3.99
N HIS A 261 -13.86 5.25 -3.15
CA HIS A 261 -13.30 5.73 -1.88
C HIS A 261 -11.76 5.58 -1.79
N GLY A 262 -11.11 5.24 -2.90
CA GLY A 262 -9.68 5.01 -2.98
C GLY A 262 -8.84 6.29 -2.96
N PRO A 263 -7.86 6.42 -2.05
CA PRO A 263 -6.99 7.59 -1.99
C PRO A 263 -5.82 7.56 -3.01
N LEU A 264 -5.33 6.40 -3.44
CA LEU A 264 -4.10 6.28 -4.22
C LEU A 264 -4.25 6.83 -5.63
N PHE A 265 -5.27 6.36 -6.38
CA PHE A 265 -5.50 6.84 -7.74
C PHE A 265 -5.73 8.35 -7.75
N ARG A 266 -6.60 8.83 -6.84
CA ARG A 266 -6.93 10.25 -6.69
C ARG A 266 -5.72 11.08 -6.28
N GLY A 267 -4.88 10.56 -5.38
CA GLY A 267 -3.66 11.20 -4.92
C GLY A 267 -2.65 11.39 -6.04
N PHE A 268 -2.37 10.34 -6.82
CA PHE A 268 -1.47 10.43 -7.97
C PHE A 268 -2.03 11.32 -9.08
N ARG A 269 -3.34 11.26 -9.35
CA ARG A 269 -3.98 12.18 -10.31
C ARG A 269 -3.82 13.63 -9.87
N ARG A 270 -4.12 13.94 -8.60
CA ARG A 270 -3.94 15.29 -8.03
C ARG A 270 -2.49 15.76 -8.12
N MET A 271 -1.53 14.87 -7.82
CA MET A 271 -0.11 15.17 -7.96
C MET A 271 0.23 15.52 -9.42
N PHE A 272 -0.21 14.70 -10.39
CA PHE A 272 0.05 14.94 -11.80
C PHE A 272 -0.50 16.29 -12.28
N GLU A 273 -1.75 16.63 -11.93
CA GLU A 273 -2.32 17.95 -12.26
C GLU A 273 -1.51 19.10 -11.66
N ALA A 274 -1.12 18.99 -10.37
CA ALA A 274 -0.32 20.02 -9.71
C ALA A 274 1.05 20.21 -10.38
N ILE A 275 1.64 19.13 -10.93
CA ILE A 275 2.89 19.23 -11.69
C ILE A 275 2.64 19.94 -13.01
N ILE A 276 1.58 19.58 -13.75
CA ILE A 276 1.22 20.26 -15.01
C ILE A 276 1.01 21.75 -14.79
N ASP A 277 0.26 22.14 -13.76
CA ASP A 277 -0.06 23.54 -13.47
C ASP A 277 1.19 24.40 -13.20
N ALA A 278 2.24 23.79 -12.65
CA ALA A 278 3.52 24.45 -12.36
C ALA A 278 4.57 24.27 -13.48
N ALA A 279 4.31 23.43 -14.49
CA ALA A 279 5.26 23.07 -15.52
C ALA A 279 5.22 24.03 -16.73
N GLN A 280 6.34 24.10 -17.46
CA GLN A 280 6.42 24.89 -18.69
C GLN A 280 6.02 24.04 -19.89
N ARG A 281 5.01 24.47 -20.67
CA ARG A 281 4.63 23.79 -21.91
C ARG A 281 5.73 23.93 -22.98
N ALA A 282 6.06 22.83 -23.64
CA ALA A 282 7.12 22.72 -24.65
C ALA A 282 6.62 22.24 -26.04
N VAL A 283 5.45 21.57 -26.05
CA VAL A 283 4.66 21.20 -27.24
C VAL A 283 3.21 21.48 -26.92
#